data_AF-A0A3A4UDB4-F1
#
_entry.id   AF-A0A3A4UDB4-F1
#
_cell.length_a   1.000
_cell.length_b   1.000
_cell.length_c   1.000
_cell.angle_alpha   90.00
_cell.angle_beta   90.00
_cell.angle_gamma   90.00
#
_symmetry.space_group_name_H-M   'P 1'
#
loop_
_entity.id
_entity.type
_entity.pdbx_description
1 polymer ?
#
loop_
_entity_poly.entity_id
_entity_poly.type
_entity_poly.pdbx_seq_one_letter_code
_entity_poly.pdbx_strand_id
1 'polypeptide(L)'
;MPDDTPLTEEELAAIEARANEADPGLWEAVRLSGTDGPCAIRTPYGGGSTRYGLRYGFRQIYRWENAVFAAHARTDIDRLVAEVRQSRQTVQRCREALHAIQTLSNRLKEETARIRAGEPDAQPLSDGTGGDG
;
A
#
# COMPACT_ATOMS: atom_id res chain seq x y z
N MET A 1 8.27 16.56 15.00
CA MET A 1 7.35 16.25 13.90
C MET A 1 7.54 14.79 13.55
N PRO A 2 6.47 14.02 13.29
CA PRO A 2 6.64 12.71 12.67
C PRO A 2 7.38 12.87 11.34
N ASP A 3 8.17 11.86 10.98
CA ASP A 3 8.88 11.82 9.71
C ASP A 3 7.88 11.54 8.59
N ASP A 4 7.81 12.43 7.61
CA ASP A 4 6.90 12.33 6.46
C ASP A 4 7.52 11.54 5.29
N THR A 5 8.74 11.02 5.46
CA THR A 5 9.39 10.18 4.46
C THR A 5 8.54 8.94 4.21
N PRO A 6 8.13 8.67 2.95
CA PRO A 6 7.38 7.47 2.63
C PRO A 6 8.20 6.24 2.99
N LEU A 7 7.58 5.29 3.70
CA LEU A 7 8.21 4.00 3.99
C LEU A 7 8.73 3.36 2.71
N THR A 8 9.81 2.61 2.79
CA THR A 8 10.27 1.72 1.71
C THR A 8 9.44 0.43 1.70
N GLU A 9 9.67 -0.45 0.73
CA GLU A 9 9.06 -1.80 0.77
C GLU A 9 9.72 -2.67 1.84
N GLU A 10 11.02 -2.48 2.09
CA GLU A 10 11.76 -3.19 3.14
C GLU A 10 11.22 -2.83 4.53
N GLU A 11 10.98 -1.53 4.79
CA GLU A 11 10.41 -1.09 6.07
C GLU A 11 8.97 -1.60 6.28
N LEU A 12 8.14 -1.63 5.23
CA LEU A 12 6.81 -2.22 5.30
C LEU A 12 6.87 -3.73 5.57
N ALA A 13 7.77 -4.45 4.89
CA ALA A 13 7.98 -5.88 5.12
C ALA A 13 8.46 -6.13 6.55
N ALA A 14 9.32 -5.27 7.10
CA ALA A 14 9.76 -5.37 8.49
C ALA A 14 8.61 -5.10 9.49
N ILE A 15 7.70 -4.17 9.20
CA ILE A 15 6.50 -3.93 10.01
C ILE A 15 5.58 -5.16 9.98
N GLU A 16 5.33 -5.70 8.80
CA GLU A 16 4.51 -6.89 8.59
C GLU A 16 5.12 -8.13 9.27
N ALA A 17 6.44 -8.31 9.20
CA ALA A 17 7.14 -9.39 9.90
C ALA A 17 6.93 -9.31 11.42
N ARG A 18 7.09 -8.12 12.02
CA ARG A 18 6.82 -7.92 13.45
C ARG A 18 5.35 -8.18 13.80
N ALA A 19 4.42 -7.81 12.93
CA ALA A 19 2.99 -8.08 13.13
C ALA A 19 2.68 -9.59 13.05
N ASN A 20 3.36 -10.33 12.16
CA ASN A 20 3.21 -11.77 12.00
C ASN A 20 3.87 -12.57 13.12
N GLU A 21 4.98 -12.09 13.69
CA GLU A 21 5.62 -12.68 14.88
C GLU A 21 4.79 -12.45 16.16
N ALA A 22 4.01 -11.37 16.20
CA ALA A 22 3.11 -11.11 17.31
C ALA A 22 1.97 -12.14 17.33
N ASP A 23 1.62 -12.57 18.55
CA ASP A 23 0.52 -13.51 18.79
C ASP A 23 -0.76 -13.02 18.06
N PRO A 24 -1.38 -13.85 17.19
CA PRO A 24 -2.47 -13.45 16.30
C PRO A 24 -3.81 -13.24 17.02
N GLY A 25 -3.85 -13.41 18.34
CA GLY A 25 -5.07 -13.33 19.13
C GLY A 25 -5.74 -11.96 19.02
N LEU A 26 -7.07 -11.95 19.09
CA LEU A 26 -7.83 -10.72 19.30
C LEU A 26 -7.42 -10.14 20.65
N TRP A 27 -6.58 -9.12 20.66
CA TRP A 27 -6.17 -8.52 21.92
C TRP A 27 -7.31 -7.65 22.45
N GLU A 28 -7.59 -7.78 23.75
CA GLU A 28 -8.59 -6.99 24.47
C GLU A 28 -7.90 -6.14 25.53
N ALA A 29 -8.27 -4.87 25.62
CA ALA A 29 -7.89 -4.03 26.74
C ALA A 29 -8.69 -4.41 28.00
N VAL A 30 -8.00 -4.54 29.13
CA VAL A 30 -8.62 -4.87 30.42
C VAL A 30 -8.06 -4.03 31.56
N ARG A 31 -8.88 -3.77 32.57
CA ARG A 31 -8.45 -3.18 33.84
C ARG A 31 -8.11 -4.29 34.83
N LEU A 32 -6.97 -4.19 35.50
CA LEU A 32 -6.47 -5.21 36.42
C LEU A 32 -6.95 -5.01 37.87
N SER A 33 -7.28 -3.77 38.30
CA SER A 33 -7.75 -3.51 39.66
C SER A 33 -8.70 -2.30 39.75
N GLY A 34 -10.00 -2.52 39.65
CA GLY A 34 -11.00 -1.44 39.77
C GLY A 34 -10.93 -0.41 38.64
N THR A 35 -11.68 0.69 38.78
CA THR A 35 -11.85 1.72 37.75
C THR A 35 -10.54 2.47 37.47
N ASP A 36 -9.72 2.74 38.48
CA ASP A 36 -8.47 3.52 38.35
C ASP A 36 -7.20 2.65 38.35
N GLY A 37 -7.37 1.33 38.24
CA GLY A 37 -6.27 0.39 38.22
C GLY A 37 -5.46 0.41 36.92
N PRO A 38 -4.27 -0.21 36.95
CA PRO A 38 -3.49 -0.41 35.75
C PRO A 38 -4.25 -1.24 34.72
N CYS A 39 -3.99 -0.94 33.46
CA CYS A 39 -4.54 -1.63 32.32
C CYS A 39 -3.52 -2.63 31.75
N ALA A 40 -4.04 -3.62 31.02
CA ALA A 40 -3.26 -4.56 30.23
C ALA A 40 -3.99 -4.87 28.93
N ILE A 41 -3.28 -5.50 27.99
CA ILE A 41 -3.90 -6.22 26.88
C ILE A 41 -3.87 -7.71 27.18
N ARG A 42 -4.89 -8.44 26.77
CA ARG A 42 -4.95 -9.90 26.92
C ARG A 42 -5.56 -10.58 25.70
N THR A 43 -5.33 -11.86 25.54
CA THR A 43 -6.13 -12.69 24.64
C THR A 43 -7.45 -13.11 25.31
N PRO A 44 -8.59 -13.20 24.59
CA PRO A 44 -9.86 -13.66 25.13
C PRO A 44 -9.74 -15.09 25.67
N TYR A 45 -10.59 -15.39 26.65
CA TYR A 45 -10.63 -16.70 27.28
C TYR A 45 -11.32 -17.70 26.35
N GLY A 46 -10.55 -18.34 25.45
CA GLY A 46 -11.06 -19.23 24.41
C GLY A 46 -10.53 -20.66 24.42
N GLY A 47 -9.77 -21.09 25.44
CA GLY A 47 -9.15 -22.42 25.41
C GLY A 47 -8.28 -22.83 26.60
N GLY A 48 -8.46 -22.22 27.78
CA GLY A 48 -7.80 -22.66 29.03
C GLY A 48 -6.60 -21.83 29.50
N SER A 49 -6.16 -20.80 28.76
CA SER A 49 -5.15 -19.85 29.25
C SER A 49 -5.38 -18.43 28.72
N THR A 50 -5.39 -17.44 29.63
CA THR A 50 -5.30 -16.03 29.27
C THR A 50 -3.83 -15.62 29.24
N ARG A 51 -3.37 -15.06 28.12
CA ARG A 51 -2.05 -14.42 28.03
C ARG A 51 -2.21 -12.93 28.21
N TYR A 52 -1.31 -12.32 28.97
CA TYR A 52 -1.25 -10.87 29.14
C TYR A 52 -0.06 -10.35 28.36
N GLY A 53 -0.25 -9.24 27.62
CA GLY A 53 0.83 -8.54 26.91
C GLY A 53 1.82 -7.85 27.85
N LEU A 54 1.59 -7.93 29.17
CA LEU A 54 2.49 -7.47 30.21
C LEU A 54 2.66 -8.57 31.26
N ARG A 55 3.92 -8.82 31.65
CA ARG A 55 4.24 -9.73 32.74
C ARG A 55 3.97 -9.03 34.08
N TYR A 56 3.33 -9.74 35.02
CA TYR A 56 3.15 -9.29 36.41
C TYR A 56 4.48 -8.76 36.97
N GLY A 57 4.48 -7.51 37.46
CA GLY A 57 5.65 -6.85 38.04
C GLY A 57 6.48 -5.95 37.10
N PHE A 58 6.12 -5.84 35.81
CA PHE A 58 6.76 -4.90 34.87
C PHE A 58 5.75 -3.87 34.32
N ARG A 59 6.29 -2.78 33.74
CA ARG A 59 5.60 -1.54 33.30
C ARG A 59 4.12 -1.75 32.98
N GLN A 60 3.26 -1.17 33.81
CA GLN A 60 1.82 -1.21 33.64
C GLN A 60 1.38 -0.18 32.59
N ILE A 61 0.30 -0.48 31.85
CA ILE A 61 -0.35 0.55 31.03
C ILE A 61 -1.23 1.38 31.97
N TYR A 62 -0.77 2.58 32.33
CA TYR A 62 -1.49 3.43 33.30
C TYR A 62 -2.71 4.16 32.73
N ARG A 63 -2.92 4.12 31.41
CA ARG A 63 -4.03 4.79 30.73
C ARG A 63 -4.83 3.81 29.91
N TRP A 64 -6.15 3.82 30.11
CA TRP A 64 -7.07 2.95 29.39
C TRP A 64 -6.95 3.12 27.87
N GLU A 65 -6.80 4.36 27.41
CA GLU A 65 -6.69 4.71 26.00
C GLU A 65 -5.47 4.05 25.34
N ASN A 66 -4.35 3.95 26.06
CA ASN A 66 -3.15 3.29 25.58
C ASN A 66 -3.34 1.77 25.46
N ALA A 67 -4.12 1.16 26.36
CA ALA A 67 -4.41 -0.28 26.31
C ALA A 67 -5.36 -0.60 25.15
N VAL A 68 -6.37 0.24 24.93
CA VAL A 68 -7.28 0.14 23.78
C VAL A 68 -6.50 0.30 22.49
N PHE A 69 -5.65 1.32 22.38
CA PHE A 69 -4.78 1.51 21.21
C PHE A 69 -3.91 0.27 20.93
N ALA A 70 -3.21 -0.23 21.96
CA ALA A 70 -2.35 -1.42 21.81
C ALA A 70 -3.14 -2.68 21.44
N ALA A 71 -4.35 -2.84 21.95
CA ALA A 71 -5.23 -3.97 21.63
C ALA A 71 -5.66 -3.95 20.15
N HIS A 72 -5.99 -2.78 19.61
CA HIS A 72 -6.39 -2.63 18.20
C HIS A 72 -5.21 -2.63 17.22
N ALA A 73 -4.02 -2.22 17.67
CA ALA A 73 -2.83 -2.09 16.83
C ALA A 73 -2.53 -3.37 16.02
N ARG A 74 -2.74 -4.56 16.59
CA ARG A 74 -2.50 -5.80 15.84
C ARG A 74 -3.38 -5.93 14.60
N THR A 75 -4.66 -5.57 14.70
CA THR A 75 -5.60 -5.63 13.57
C THR A 75 -5.38 -4.47 12.61
N ASP A 76 -5.10 -3.28 13.15
CA ASP A 76 -4.97 -2.07 12.34
C ASP A 76 -3.67 -2.06 11.53
N ILE A 77 -2.56 -2.58 12.06
CA ILE A 77 -1.27 -2.62 11.34
C ILE A 77 -1.37 -3.40 10.03
N ASP A 78 -1.95 -4.59 10.03
CA ASP A 78 -2.09 -5.40 8.81
C ASP A 78 -2.92 -4.66 7.75
N ARG A 79 -4.02 -4.03 8.18
CA ARG A 79 -4.89 -3.24 7.30
C ARG A 79 -4.17 -2.02 6.74
N LEU A 80 -3.40 -1.32 7.58
CA LEU A 80 -2.62 -0.15 7.17
C LEU A 80 -1.51 -0.53 6.18
N VAL A 81 -0.80 -1.63 6.39
CA VAL A 81 0.22 -2.12 5.45
C VAL A 81 -0.40 -2.46 4.10
N ALA A 82 -1.55 -3.15 4.10
CA ALA A 82 -2.29 -3.46 2.88
C ALA A 82 -2.73 -2.19 2.13
N GLU A 83 -3.27 -1.19 2.86
CA GLU A 83 -3.72 0.09 2.29
C GLU A 83 -2.56 0.88 1.66
N VAL A 84 -1.40 0.91 2.31
CA VAL A 84 -0.20 1.57 1.76
C VAL A 84 0.23 0.91 0.44
N ARG A 85 0.26 -0.43 0.38
CA ARG A 85 0.60 -1.16 -0.85
C ARG A 85 -0.41 -0.88 -1.97
N GLN A 86 -1.70 -0.91 -1.66
CA GLN A 86 -2.76 -0.60 -2.61
C GLN A 86 -2.65 0.84 -3.14
N SER A 87 -2.36 1.79 -2.26
CA SER A 87 -2.13 3.19 -2.63
C SER A 87 -0.96 3.34 -3.59
N ARG A 88 0.17 2.67 -3.32
CA ARG A 88 1.34 2.67 -4.23
C ARG A 88 1.02 2.10 -5.60
N GLN A 89 0.32 0.97 -5.66
CA GLN A 89 -0.10 0.36 -6.92
C GLN A 89 -1.03 1.28 -7.72
N THR A 90 -1.92 2.00 -7.04
CA THR A 90 -2.82 2.96 -7.68
C THR A 90 -2.07 4.15 -8.25
N VAL A 91 -1.13 4.73 -7.49
CA VAL A 91 -0.27 5.81 -7.97
C VAL A 91 0.55 5.36 -9.19
N GLN A 92 1.11 4.15 -9.14
CA GLN A 92 1.89 3.61 -10.26
C GLN A 92 1.04 3.46 -11.53
N ARG A 93 -0.16 2.89 -11.43
CA ARG A 93 -1.10 2.78 -12.56
C ARG A 93 -1.49 4.14 -13.13
N CYS A 94 -1.72 5.14 -12.28
CA CYS A 94 -2.01 6.50 -12.75
C CYS A 94 -0.83 7.11 -13.52
N ARG A 95 0.41 6.90 -13.06
CA ARG A 95 1.61 7.36 -13.76
C ARG A 95 1.77 6.70 -15.13
N GLU A 96 1.56 5.39 -15.21
CA GLU A 96 1.62 4.64 -16.47
C GLU A 96 0.55 5.12 -17.46
N ALA A 97 -0.68 5.33 -16.98
CA ALA A 97 -1.76 5.87 -17.81
C ALA A 97 -1.44 7.27 -18.34
N LEU A 98 -0.91 8.16 -17.50
CA LEU A 98 -0.48 9.51 -17.91
C LEU A 98 0.63 9.45 -18.98
N HIS A 99 1.62 8.56 -18.81
CA HIS A 99 2.68 8.37 -19.78
C HIS A 99 2.15 7.84 -21.13
N ALA A 100 1.21 6.89 -21.09
CA ALA A 100 0.55 6.38 -22.30
C ALA A 100 -0.24 7.48 -23.03
N ILE A 101 -0.99 8.30 -22.30
CA ILE A 101 -1.73 9.44 -22.87
C ILE A 101 -0.77 10.45 -23.51
N GLN A 102 0.34 10.77 -22.86
CA GLN A 102 1.36 11.67 -23.40
C GLN A 102 1.97 11.11 -24.70
N THR A 103 2.29 9.83 -24.72
CA THR A 103 2.83 9.15 -25.90
C THR A 103 1.85 9.21 -27.08
N LEU A 104 0.57 8.89 -26.84
CA LEU A 104 -0.47 8.98 -27.86
C LEU A 104 -0.68 10.41 -28.34
N SER A 105 -0.67 11.39 -27.43
CA SER A 105 -0.80 12.80 -27.78
C SER A 105 0.36 13.28 -28.67
N ASN A 106 1.59 12.88 -28.37
CA ASN A 106 2.75 13.22 -29.20
C ASN A 106 2.66 12.58 -30.59
N ARG A 107 2.26 11.31 -30.66
CA ARG A 107 2.04 10.62 -31.94
C ARG A 107 0.98 11.33 -32.79
N LEU A 108 -0.16 11.72 -32.20
CA LEU A 108 -1.20 12.46 -32.91
C LEU A 108 -0.72 13.84 -33.40
N LYS A 109 0.11 14.53 -32.61
CA LYS A 109 0.74 15.79 -33.04
C LYS A 109 1.69 15.58 -34.23
N GLU A 110 2.46 14.50 -34.22
CA GLU A 110 3.35 14.17 -35.35
C GLU A 110 2.55 13.82 -36.62
N GLU A 111 1.53 12.98 -36.51
CA GLU A 111 0.67 12.60 -37.63
C GLU A 111 -0.05 13.83 -38.22
N THR A 112 -0.59 14.71 -37.37
CA THR A 112 -1.22 15.96 -37.83
C THR A 112 -0.22 16.92 -38.47
N ALA A 113 1.03 16.99 -37.97
CA ALA A 113 2.09 17.77 -38.59
C ALA A 113 2.47 17.24 -39.98
N ARG A 114 2.58 15.90 -40.15
CA ARG A 114 2.85 15.26 -41.45
C ARG A 114 1.74 15.55 -42.47
N ILE A 115 0.47 15.39 -42.07
CA ILE A 115 -0.68 15.70 -42.93
C ILE A 115 -0.65 17.17 -43.34
N ARG A 116 -0.36 18.09 -42.42
CA ARG A 116 -0.27 19.53 -42.71
C ARG A 116 0.91 19.89 -43.61
N ALA A 117 2.04 19.19 -43.50
CA ALA A 117 3.22 19.40 -44.33
C ALA A 117 3.02 18.92 -45.78
N GLY A 118 1.96 18.17 -46.06
CA GLY A 118 1.62 17.72 -47.41
C GLY A 118 2.56 16.62 -47.95
N GLU A 119 3.27 15.90 -47.07
CA GLU A 119 4.04 14.72 -47.46
C GLU A 119 3.05 13.62 -47.91
N PRO A 120 2.98 13.30 -49.22
CA PRO A 120 2.16 12.19 -49.67
C PRO A 120 2.83 10.89 -49.23
N ASP A 121 2.00 9.88 -48.95
CA ASP A 121 2.42 8.49 -48.86
C ASP A 121 3.42 8.22 -49.99
N ALA A 122 4.64 7.80 -49.63
CA ALA A 122 5.62 7.34 -50.60
C ALA A 122 5.09 6.02 -51.21
N GLN A 123 4.18 6.13 -52.18
CA GLN A 123 3.85 5.05 -53.08
C GLN A 123 5.08 4.80 -53.96
N PRO A 124 5.58 3.56 -54.09
CA PRO A 124 6.63 3.26 -55.05
C PRO A 124 6.05 3.42 -56.46
N LEU A 125 6.48 4.49 -57.14
CA LEU A 125 6.39 4.64 -58.59
C LEU A 125 7.54 3.84 -59.22
N SER A 126 7.20 2.72 -59.88
CA SER A 126 7.82 2.30 -61.14
C SER A 126 6.87 1.29 -61.79
N ASP A 127 5.96 1.78 -62.62
CA ASP A 127 6.09 1.92 -64.07
C ASP A 127 6.01 0.58 -64.80
N GLY A 128 4.87 0.42 -65.47
CA GLY A 128 4.72 -0.55 -66.53
C GLY A 128 5.63 -0.19 -67.71
N THR A 129 6.34 -1.20 -68.20
CA THR A 129 6.67 -1.36 -69.62
C THR A 129 5.80 -2.56 -70.05
N GLY A 130 4.87 -2.50 -70.99
CA GLY A 130 4.88 -1.74 -72.23
C GLY A 130 5.32 -2.66 -73.39
N GLY A 131 4.41 -3.51 -73.88
CA GLY A 131 4.25 -3.82 -75.31
C GLY A 131 5.09 -4.91 -75.99
N ASP A 132 4.39 -5.60 -76.89
CA ASP A 132 4.76 -6.33 -78.12
C ASP A 132 5.44 -7.71 -78.08
N GLY A 133 4.78 -8.66 -78.76
CA GLY A 133 5.29 -9.98 -79.16
C GLY A 133 4.21 -11.03 -79.32
#